data_AF-A0AAD4NJE1-F1
#
_entry.id   AF-A0AAD4NJE1-F1
#
_cell.length_a   1.000
_cell.length_b   1.000
_cell.length_c   1.000
_cell.angle_alpha   90.00
_cell.angle_beta   90.00
_cell.angle_gamma   90.00
#
_symmetry.space_group_name_H-M   'P 1'
#
loop_
_entity.id
_entity.type
_entity.pdbx_description
1 polymer ?
#
loop_
_entity_poly.entity_id
_entity_poly.type
_entity_poly.pdbx_seq_one_letter_code
_entity_poly.pdbx_strand_id
1 'polypeptide(L)'
;MNTDSTNSQALLQRFEARNLPIKTVTVFTDRAEVKRTLKVTLQEGLNNVAIDNVASTIENDSIRVDGHGNATIHEVQFKTEQVTQPEVDSPQVKELLKELEELKSKCAQIEDLKEIYKKRLESLDNVINNLGKTVLAGEKNIESTKFDETTENSFDKIYEFHEKRSVNLHSKMRSLEKELNDQNEKVKSVEQKISNLRDHDSYKRLISIMLETNVKDSVVELEITYQVYQSYWRPSYDVRVQTVGDTPQLKLVYLGNVSQMSGEDWSDVDLLLSTGSPRLGGKLPELRTLRAQFPQPKNQEVVQYAHRMVSCAPTQRANKSLMMNEMMLVAETEVNKSTLASTFAIPLKKTIPSDNSEHKVTIAVLEFVPVLHFDCVPSKNTNVFMTATVINASTYPLLPGMASVYVDNSFSSKVGLPAVAAGEKFDCSLGVDTCVKVQYKPAHKYQQQTGMLSKSAVSIHEQKISVKNTKSEPVLLTVHEHIPKSTDEKIKVKINSPEIKNLIPNNGQEKSGSAILNDSNNLEWTVLVGSKEEKELCVKWATEYPTTETVEYKED
;
A
#
# COMPACT_ATOMS: atom_id res chain seq x y z
N MET A 1 -50.36 50.64 -30.43
CA MET A 1 -48.89 50.50 -30.39
C MET A 1 -48.59 49.31 -29.51
N ASN A 2 -48.26 48.16 -30.09
CA ASN A 2 -47.78 47.02 -29.32
C ASN A 2 -46.29 47.21 -29.06
N THR A 3 -45.91 47.23 -27.79
CA THR A 3 -44.52 47.01 -27.39
C THR A 3 -44.32 45.51 -27.29
N ASP A 4 -43.79 44.88 -28.34
CA ASP A 4 -43.36 43.49 -28.27
C ASP A 4 -42.19 43.39 -27.29
N SER A 5 -42.49 42.90 -26.09
CA SER A 5 -41.49 42.46 -25.13
C SER A 5 -40.83 41.20 -25.67
N THR A 6 -39.78 41.37 -26.49
CA THR A 6 -38.99 40.25 -27.01
C THR A 6 -38.26 39.59 -25.86
N ASN A 7 -38.86 38.53 -25.32
CA ASN A 7 -38.31 37.76 -24.22
C ASN A 7 -37.09 36.98 -24.75
N SER A 8 -35.92 37.61 -24.68
CA SER A 8 -34.64 37.05 -25.10
C SER A 8 -34.27 35.88 -24.19
N GLN A 9 -34.80 34.69 -24.52
CA GLN A 9 -34.30 33.45 -23.94
C GLN A 9 -32.86 33.25 -24.42
N ALA A 10 -31.91 33.50 -23.52
CA ALA A 10 -30.49 33.27 -23.76
C ALA A 10 -30.27 31.83 -24.25
N LEU A 11 -29.57 31.70 -25.39
CA LEU A 11 -29.38 30.43 -26.08
C LEU A 11 -28.69 29.41 -25.15
N LEU A 12 -29.37 28.30 -24.84
CA LEU A 12 -28.81 27.24 -24.00
C LEU A 12 -28.09 26.19 -24.84
N GLN A 13 -26.77 26.07 -24.65
CA GLN A 13 -25.93 25.00 -25.22
C GLN A 13 -25.56 24.02 -24.11
N ARG A 14 -25.80 22.71 -24.30
CA ARG A 14 -25.49 21.67 -23.31
C ARG A 14 -24.36 20.77 -23.80
N PHE A 15 -23.42 20.45 -22.92
CA PHE A 15 -22.26 19.60 -23.18
C PHE A 15 -22.13 18.52 -22.11
N GLU A 16 -21.83 17.29 -22.48
CA GLU A 16 -21.56 16.19 -21.53
C GLU A 16 -20.11 16.26 -21.03
N ALA A 17 -19.89 16.36 -19.72
CA ALA A 17 -18.56 16.49 -19.12
C ALA A 17 -17.62 15.37 -19.58
N ARG A 18 -18.11 14.13 -19.63
CA ARG A 18 -17.39 12.93 -20.12
C ARG A 18 -16.87 13.04 -21.56
N ASN A 19 -17.44 13.92 -22.39
CA ASN A 19 -17.03 14.14 -23.77
C ASN A 19 -16.07 15.33 -23.93
N LEU A 20 -15.82 16.12 -22.87
CA LEU A 20 -14.92 17.26 -22.91
C LEU A 20 -13.48 16.83 -22.61
N PRO A 21 -12.48 17.23 -23.40
CA PRO A 21 -11.10 16.82 -23.17
C PRO A 21 -10.56 17.37 -21.84
N ILE A 22 -10.04 16.47 -21.01
CA ILE A 22 -9.21 16.82 -19.87
C ILE A 22 -7.80 17.09 -20.41
N LYS A 23 -7.27 18.28 -20.12
CA LYS A 23 -5.96 18.72 -20.59
C LYS A 23 -4.88 18.37 -19.56
N THR A 24 -5.14 18.71 -18.29
CA THR A 24 -4.18 18.57 -17.20
C THR A 24 -4.89 18.08 -15.94
N VAL A 25 -4.23 17.20 -15.19
CA VAL A 25 -4.69 16.76 -13.87
C VAL A 25 -3.55 16.94 -12.86
N THR A 26 -3.81 17.70 -11.79
CA THR A 26 -2.90 17.82 -10.65
C THR A 26 -3.41 16.95 -9.51
N VAL A 27 -2.75 15.83 -9.25
CA VAL A 27 -3.08 14.94 -8.13
C VAL A 27 -2.34 15.40 -6.89
N PHE A 28 -3.08 15.58 -5.79
CA PHE A 28 -2.58 15.90 -4.46
C PHE A 28 -2.63 14.66 -3.55
N THR A 29 -2.29 14.80 -2.28
CA THR A 29 -2.34 13.69 -1.33
C THR A 29 -3.77 13.33 -0.85
N ASP A 30 -4.79 14.17 -1.13
CA ASP A 30 -6.18 13.97 -0.69
C ASP A 30 -7.27 14.19 -1.77
N ARG A 31 -6.90 14.71 -2.94
CA ARG A 31 -7.80 15.07 -4.05
C ARG A 31 -7.04 15.12 -5.38
N ALA A 32 -7.74 15.35 -6.48
CA ALA A 32 -7.15 15.88 -7.71
C ALA A 32 -7.79 17.21 -8.12
N GLU A 33 -7.09 18.04 -8.87
CA GLU A 33 -7.62 19.19 -9.61
C GLU A 33 -7.59 18.86 -11.10
N VAL A 34 -8.75 18.91 -11.73
CA VAL A 34 -9.00 18.55 -13.14
C VAL A 34 -9.20 19.84 -13.93
N LYS A 35 -8.46 19.98 -15.03
CA LYS A 35 -8.57 21.11 -15.96
C LYS A 35 -9.05 20.63 -17.33
N ARG A 36 -10.26 21.05 -17.72
CA ARG A 36 -10.89 20.76 -19.02
C ARG A 36 -10.83 21.96 -19.95
N THR A 37 -10.91 21.69 -21.25
CA THR A 37 -11.09 22.73 -22.28
C THR A 37 -12.39 22.52 -23.06
N LEU A 38 -13.11 23.60 -23.33
CA LEU A 38 -14.39 23.61 -24.06
C LEU A 38 -14.36 24.76 -25.07
N LYS A 39 -14.53 24.44 -26.35
CA LYS A 39 -14.72 25.44 -27.41
C LYS A 39 -16.20 25.59 -27.70
N VAL A 40 -16.69 26.83 -27.68
CA VAL A 40 -18.09 27.17 -27.87
C VAL A 40 -18.23 28.34 -28.85
N THR A 41 -19.25 28.28 -29.70
CA THR A 41 -19.62 29.38 -30.60
C THR A 41 -20.81 30.12 -30.01
N LEU A 42 -20.66 31.40 -29.74
CA LEU A 42 -21.65 32.25 -29.08
C LEU A 42 -22.40 33.11 -30.11
N GLN A 43 -23.68 33.37 -29.85
CA GLN A 43 -24.46 34.37 -30.59
C GLN A 43 -24.33 35.74 -29.92
N GLU A 44 -24.67 36.82 -30.64
CA GLU A 44 -24.70 38.17 -30.08
C GLU A 44 -25.72 38.26 -28.94
N GLY A 45 -25.33 38.88 -27.82
CA GLY A 45 -26.10 38.97 -26.58
C GLY A 45 -25.77 37.85 -25.56
N LEU A 46 -26.77 37.48 -24.75
CA LEU A 46 -26.63 36.50 -23.67
C LEU A 46 -26.71 35.05 -24.16
N ASN A 47 -25.75 34.24 -23.70
CA ASN A 47 -25.62 32.82 -23.98
C ASN A 47 -25.49 32.05 -22.66
N ASN A 48 -26.15 30.90 -22.57
CA ASN A 48 -25.99 29.98 -21.44
C ASN A 48 -25.31 28.70 -21.91
N VAL A 49 -24.20 28.35 -21.26
CA VAL A 49 -23.45 27.12 -21.52
C VAL A 49 -23.57 26.23 -20.29
N ALA A 50 -24.13 25.03 -20.46
CA ALA A 50 -24.26 24.04 -19.39
C ALA A 50 -23.36 22.83 -19.65
N ILE A 51 -22.54 22.47 -18.66
CA ILE A 51 -21.75 21.24 -18.65
C ILE A 51 -22.44 20.25 -17.72
N ASP A 52 -23.04 19.22 -18.30
CA ASP A 52 -23.83 18.19 -17.66
C ASP A 52 -22.98 17.01 -17.18
N ASN A 53 -23.44 16.33 -16.13
CA ASN A 53 -22.87 15.06 -15.63
C ASN A 53 -21.39 15.17 -15.24
N VAL A 54 -21.01 16.28 -14.59
CA VAL A 54 -19.70 16.43 -13.94
C VAL A 54 -19.54 15.45 -12.76
N ALA A 55 -18.29 15.11 -12.43
CA ALA A 55 -17.93 14.21 -11.31
C ALA A 55 -18.83 14.34 -10.08
N SER A 56 -19.30 13.21 -9.53
CA SER A 56 -20.12 13.24 -8.29
C SER A 56 -19.32 13.67 -7.06
N THR A 57 -18.01 13.43 -7.12
CA THR A 57 -16.98 13.77 -6.14
C THR A 57 -16.47 15.21 -6.23
N ILE A 58 -17.07 16.07 -7.09
CA ILE A 58 -16.65 17.46 -7.29
C ILE A 58 -16.81 18.30 -6.02
N GLU A 59 -15.81 19.13 -5.72
CA GLU A 59 -15.87 20.18 -4.69
C GLU A 59 -16.47 21.45 -5.30
N ASN A 60 -17.67 21.84 -4.86
CA ASN A 60 -18.42 22.97 -5.42
C ASN A 60 -17.61 24.27 -5.40
N ASP A 61 -17.03 24.60 -4.25
CA ASP A 61 -16.33 25.87 -4.01
C ASP A 61 -14.97 25.95 -4.72
N SER A 62 -14.58 24.90 -5.45
CA SER A 62 -13.34 24.84 -6.24
C SER A 62 -13.53 25.19 -7.72
N ILE A 63 -14.78 25.30 -8.21
CA ILE A 63 -15.09 25.51 -9.62
C ILE A 63 -14.61 26.90 -10.06
N ARG A 64 -13.79 26.94 -11.12
CA ARG A 64 -13.30 28.14 -11.78
C ARG A 64 -13.45 27.99 -13.29
N VAL A 65 -13.77 29.08 -13.96
CA VAL A 65 -13.87 29.15 -15.43
C VAL A 65 -13.07 30.35 -15.89
N ASP A 66 -11.99 30.09 -16.61
CA ASP A 66 -11.24 31.09 -17.35
C ASP A 66 -11.68 31.05 -18.83
N GLY A 67 -11.59 32.19 -19.53
CA GLY A 67 -12.09 32.31 -20.90
C GLY A 67 -11.13 33.07 -21.82
N HIS A 68 -10.95 32.56 -23.03
CA HIS A 68 -10.15 33.17 -24.09
C HIS A 68 -11.03 33.41 -25.33
N GLY A 69 -11.18 34.68 -25.73
CA GLY A 69 -12.01 35.09 -26.88
C GLY A 69 -12.73 36.40 -26.60
N ASN A 70 -13.60 36.84 -27.51
CA ASN A 70 -14.44 38.02 -27.30
C ASN A 70 -15.76 37.62 -26.64
N ALA A 71 -15.75 37.48 -25.31
CA ALA A 71 -16.93 37.37 -24.45
C ALA A 71 -16.60 37.75 -23.00
N THR A 72 -17.62 38.11 -22.23
CA THR A 72 -17.52 38.32 -20.77
C THR A 72 -18.27 37.20 -20.05
N ILE A 73 -17.65 36.60 -19.02
CA ILE A 73 -18.32 35.67 -18.11
C ILE A 73 -19.03 36.51 -17.04
N HIS A 74 -20.36 36.41 -16.97
CA HIS A 74 -21.16 37.10 -15.96
C HIS A 74 -21.36 36.25 -14.71
N GLU A 75 -21.57 34.94 -14.89
CA GLU A 75 -21.95 34.05 -13.79
C GLU A 75 -21.49 32.62 -14.05
N VAL A 76 -21.08 31.93 -12.98
CA VAL A 76 -20.84 30.48 -12.95
C VAL A 76 -21.62 29.91 -11.76
N GLN A 77 -22.57 29.01 -12.03
CA GLN A 77 -23.40 28.33 -11.04
C GLN A 77 -23.21 26.82 -11.13
N PHE A 78 -23.00 26.16 -9.99
CA PHE A 78 -23.20 24.72 -9.87
C PHE A 78 -24.66 24.42 -9.53
N LYS A 79 -25.24 23.41 -10.17
CA LYS A 79 -26.63 22.97 -9.94
C LYS A 79 -26.72 21.47 -9.77
N THR A 80 -27.73 21.05 -9.03
CA THR A 80 -28.01 19.65 -8.70
C THR A 80 -29.49 19.39 -8.96
N GLU A 81 -29.79 18.50 -9.93
CA GLU A 81 -31.14 18.17 -10.40
C GLU A 81 -31.46 16.71 -10.06
N GLN A 82 -32.63 16.40 -9.51
CA GLN A 82 -33.01 15.00 -9.25
C GLN A 82 -33.35 14.26 -10.55
N VAL A 83 -32.86 13.03 -10.71
CA VAL A 83 -33.05 12.21 -11.91
C VAL A 83 -33.43 10.77 -11.54
N THR A 84 -34.37 10.18 -12.28
CA THR A 84 -34.70 8.75 -12.19
C THR A 84 -33.61 7.90 -12.85
N GLN A 85 -33.33 6.72 -12.29
CA GLN A 85 -32.05 6.03 -12.44
C GLN A 85 -31.58 5.49 -13.83
N PRO A 86 -32.29 5.55 -14.98
CA PRO A 86 -31.72 5.08 -16.26
C PRO A 86 -30.72 6.01 -16.99
N GLU A 87 -30.74 7.32 -16.75
CA GLU A 87 -30.00 8.28 -17.62
C GLU A 87 -28.52 8.46 -17.28
N VAL A 88 -28.12 8.26 -16.02
CA VAL A 88 -26.78 8.64 -15.51
C VAL A 88 -25.71 7.58 -15.85
N ASP A 89 -26.10 6.31 -15.96
CA ASP A 89 -25.20 5.16 -16.12
C ASP A 89 -24.19 5.35 -17.28
N SER A 90 -22.90 5.16 -16.98
CA SER A 90 -21.83 5.26 -17.97
C SER A 90 -21.94 4.15 -19.02
N PRO A 91 -21.36 4.31 -20.23
CA PRO A 91 -21.34 3.25 -21.24
C PRO A 91 -20.73 1.94 -20.71
N GLN A 92 -19.73 2.04 -19.83
CA GLN A 92 -19.10 0.90 -19.15
C GLN A 92 -20.06 0.21 -18.19
N VAL A 93 -20.84 0.96 -17.39
CA VAL A 93 -21.89 0.39 -16.52
C VAL A 93 -22.96 -0.30 -17.36
N LYS A 94 -23.34 0.25 -18.52
CA LYS A 94 -24.31 -0.36 -19.44
C LYS A 94 -23.80 -1.69 -20.03
N GLU A 95 -22.53 -1.77 -20.44
CA GLU A 95 -21.97 -3.05 -20.92
C GLU A 95 -21.82 -4.07 -19.77
N LEU A 96 -21.42 -3.64 -18.56
CA LEU A 96 -21.36 -4.53 -17.39
C LEU A 96 -22.74 -5.05 -16.97
N LEU A 97 -23.81 -4.24 -17.09
CA LEU A 97 -25.19 -4.67 -16.82
C LEU A 97 -25.64 -5.76 -17.81
N LYS A 98 -25.24 -5.65 -19.08
CA LYS A 98 -25.48 -6.66 -20.10
C LYS A 98 -24.65 -7.94 -19.84
N GLU A 99 -23.37 -7.81 -19.48
CA GLU A 99 -22.55 -8.95 -19.04
C GLU A 99 -23.18 -9.67 -17.83
N LEU A 100 -23.72 -8.91 -16.87
CA LEU A 100 -24.41 -9.43 -15.69
C LEU A 100 -25.68 -10.22 -16.06
N GLU A 101 -26.48 -9.73 -17.01
CA GLU A 101 -27.66 -10.43 -17.51
C GLU A 101 -27.28 -11.75 -18.21
N GLU A 102 -26.27 -11.72 -19.08
CA GLU A 102 -25.75 -12.93 -19.75
C GLU A 102 -25.19 -13.96 -18.76
N LEU A 103 -24.48 -13.52 -17.71
CA LEU A 103 -23.96 -14.40 -16.66
C LEU A 103 -25.09 -15.01 -15.82
N LYS A 104 -26.08 -14.21 -15.41
CA LYS A 104 -27.25 -14.70 -14.66
C LYS A 104 -28.08 -15.70 -15.48
N SER A 105 -28.23 -15.47 -16.79
CA SER A 105 -28.87 -16.44 -17.68
C SER A 105 -28.10 -17.77 -17.75
N LYS A 106 -26.76 -17.75 -17.73
CA LYS A 106 -25.93 -18.96 -17.70
C LYS A 106 -26.06 -19.71 -16.37
N CYS A 107 -26.09 -19.01 -15.23
CA CYS A 107 -26.34 -19.64 -13.93
C CYS A 107 -27.69 -20.38 -13.90
N ALA A 108 -28.77 -19.74 -14.36
CA ALA A 108 -30.09 -20.36 -14.42
C ALA A 108 -30.10 -21.65 -15.28
N GLN A 109 -29.47 -21.63 -16.46
CA GLN A 109 -29.36 -22.82 -17.32
C GLN A 109 -28.60 -23.98 -16.65
N ILE A 110 -27.57 -23.69 -15.85
CA ILE A 110 -26.81 -24.69 -15.10
C ILE A 110 -27.66 -25.27 -13.96
N GLU A 111 -28.44 -24.43 -13.26
CA GLU A 111 -29.37 -24.86 -12.22
C GLU A 111 -30.49 -25.76 -12.78
N ASP A 112 -31.09 -25.41 -13.92
CA ASP A 112 -32.07 -26.24 -14.64
C ASP A 112 -31.48 -27.62 -14.98
N LEU A 113 -30.26 -27.66 -15.54
CA LEU A 113 -29.57 -28.91 -15.88
C LEU A 113 -29.26 -29.77 -14.64
N LYS A 114 -28.87 -29.13 -13.53
CA LYS A 114 -28.63 -29.80 -12.24
C LYS A 114 -29.92 -30.37 -11.66
N GLU A 115 -31.05 -29.66 -11.77
CA GLU A 115 -32.37 -30.15 -11.37
C GLU A 115 -32.82 -31.35 -12.24
N ILE A 116 -32.58 -31.30 -13.55
CA ILE A 116 -32.83 -32.43 -14.47
C ILE A 116 -32.03 -33.67 -14.06
N TYR A 117 -30.74 -33.53 -13.70
CA TYR A 117 -29.95 -34.67 -13.24
C TYR A 117 -30.37 -35.17 -11.85
N LYS A 118 -30.81 -34.29 -10.95
CA LYS A 118 -31.40 -34.68 -9.66
C LYS A 118 -32.68 -35.50 -9.86
N LYS A 119 -33.63 -35.03 -10.69
CA LYS A 119 -34.87 -35.76 -11.02
C LYS A 119 -34.60 -37.12 -11.67
N ARG A 120 -33.53 -37.24 -12.48
CA ARG A 120 -33.09 -38.53 -13.06
C ARG A 120 -32.53 -39.49 -12.00
N LEU A 121 -31.79 -38.99 -11.02
CA LEU A 121 -31.30 -39.79 -9.89
C LEU A 121 -32.46 -40.28 -9.02
N GLU A 122 -33.36 -39.39 -8.62
CA GLU A 122 -34.59 -39.73 -7.87
C GLU A 122 -35.44 -40.79 -8.62
N SER A 123 -35.55 -40.68 -9.95
CA SER A 123 -36.23 -41.69 -10.78
C SER A 123 -35.53 -43.05 -10.77
N LEU A 124 -34.19 -43.06 -10.81
CA LEU A 124 -33.37 -44.27 -10.79
C LEU A 124 -33.45 -44.97 -9.43
N ASP A 125 -33.41 -44.20 -8.33
CA ASP A 125 -33.58 -44.70 -6.97
C ASP A 125 -35.00 -45.27 -6.76
N ASN A 126 -36.02 -44.60 -7.30
CA ASN A 126 -37.40 -45.10 -7.25
C ASN A 126 -37.57 -46.46 -7.97
N VAL A 127 -36.84 -46.72 -9.05
CA VAL A 127 -36.86 -48.03 -9.71
C VAL A 127 -36.30 -49.12 -8.79
N ILE A 128 -35.16 -48.89 -8.14
CA ILE A 128 -34.57 -49.84 -7.19
C ILE A 128 -35.48 -50.05 -5.97
N ASN A 129 -36.01 -48.96 -5.40
CA ASN A 129 -36.91 -49.02 -4.25
C ASN A 129 -38.21 -49.79 -4.57
N ASN A 130 -38.73 -49.66 -5.78
CA ASN A 130 -39.91 -50.41 -6.21
C ASN A 130 -39.60 -51.89 -6.48
N LEU A 131 -38.46 -52.21 -7.12
CA LEU A 131 -37.99 -53.59 -7.29
C LEU A 131 -37.80 -54.29 -5.93
N GLY A 132 -37.12 -53.64 -4.99
CA GLY A 132 -36.95 -54.15 -3.62
C GLY A 132 -38.29 -54.40 -2.93
N LYS A 133 -39.26 -53.48 -3.08
CA LYS A 133 -40.63 -53.69 -2.56
C LYS A 133 -41.33 -54.87 -3.20
N THR A 134 -41.32 -55.01 -4.53
CA THR A 134 -41.99 -56.14 -5.22
C THR A 134 -41.42 -57.49 -4.77
N VAL A 135 -40.11 -57.57 -4.55
CA VAL A 135 -39.41 -58.79 -4.13
C VAL A 135 -39.66 -59.11 -2.66
N LEU A 136 -39.73 -58.10 -1.78
CA LEU A 136 -39.99 -58.27 -0.35
C LEU A 136 -41.48 -58.42 0.00
N ALA A 137 -42.38 -57.87 -0.83
CA ALA A 137 -43.83 -57.83 -0.55
C ALA A 137 -44.58 -59.10 -0.98
N GLY A 138 -43.90 -60.07 -1.60
CA GLY A 138 -44.36 -61.46 -1.83
C GLY A 138 -45.86 -61.59 -2.07
N GLU A 139 -46.35 -61.21 -3.25
CA GLU A 139 -47.77 -61.35 -3.57
C GLU A 139 -48.23 -62.79 -3.34
N LYS A 140 -49.30 -62.94 -2.58
CA LYS A 140 -49.70 -64.14 -1.81
C LYS A 140 -49.98 -65.44 -2.60
N ASN A 141 -49.73 -65.47 -3.91
CA ASN A 141 -49.96 -66.62 -4.79
C ASN A 141 -48.81 -66.90 -5.78
N ILE A 142 -47.62 -66.35 -5.57
CA ILE A 142 -46.41 -66.78 -6.27
C ILE A 142 -45.66 -67.71 -5.32
N GLU A 143 -45.47 -68.98 -5.72
CA GLU A 143 -44.58 -69.91 -5.02
C GLU A 143 -43.23 -69.21 -4.81
N SER A 144 -42.73 -69.21 -3.57
CA SER A 144 -41.49 -68.52 -3.20
C SER A 144 -40.42 -68.75 -4.26
N THR A 145 -40.15 -67.70 -5.05
CA THR A 145 -39.03 -67.70 -5.99
C THR A 145 -37.79 -67.99 -5.17
N LYS A 146 -37.28 -69.22 -5.28
CA LYS A 146 -36.06 -69.61 -4.58
C LYS A 146 -35.02 -68.59 -5.00
N PHE A 147 -34.39 -67.94 -4.03
CA PHE A 147 -33.19 -67.16 -4.29
C PHE A 147 -32.14 -68.15 -4.79
N ASP A 148 -32.07 -68.27 -6.11
CA ASP A 148 -31.13 -69.07 -6.84
C ASP A 148 -30.04 -68.18 -7.43
N GLU A 149 -28.95 -68.81 -7.85
CA GLU A 149 -27.77 -68.14 -8.40
C GLU A 149 -28.14 -67.26 -9.61
N THR A 150 -29.17 -67.62 -10.39
CA THR A 150 -29.69 -66.82 -11.51
C THR A 150 -30.42 -65.55 -11.07
N THR A 151 -31.14 -65.61 -9.96
CA THR A 151 -31.83 -64.47 -9.34
C THR A 151 -30.81 -63.50 -8.73
N GLU A 152 -29.84 -64.02 -7.99
CA GLU A 152 -28.72 -63.25 -7.39
C GLU A 152 -27.92 -62.50 -8.46
N ASN A 153 -27.45 -63.21 -9.50
CA ASN A 153 -26.75 -62.62 -10.66
C ASN A 153 -27.58 -61.56 -11.42
N SER A 154 -28.91 -61.58 -11.29
CA SER A 154 -29.79 -60.58 -11.92
C SER A 154 -29.91 -59.31 -11.08
N PHE A 155 -29.93 -59.44 -9.74
CA PHE A 155 -29.83 -58.29 -8.85
C PHE A 155 -28.47 -57.61 -8.94
N ASP A 156 -27.37 -58.35 -8.98
CA ASP A 156 -26.03 -57.78 -9.11
C ASP A 156 -25.89 -56.90 -10.35
N LYS A 157 -26.41 -57.34 -11.51
CA LYS A 157 -26.43 -56.54 -12.75
C LYS A 157 -27.26 -55.27 -12.64
N ILE A 158 -28.36 -55.31 -11.88
CA ILE A 158 -29.23 -54.14 -11.65
C ILE A 158 -28.55 -53.15 -10.70
N TYR A 159 -27.91 -53.63 -9.63
CA TYR A 159 -27.13 -52.79 -8.72
C TYR A 159 -25.89 -52.21 -9.40
N GLU A 160 -25.13 -52.99 -10.18
CA GLU A 160 -23.99 -52.50 -10.96
C GLU A 160 -24.42 -51.44 -12.00
N PHE A 161 -25.58 -51.62 -12.63
CA PHE A 161 -26.17 -50.61 -13.52
C PHE A 161 -26.56 -49.33 -12.76
N HIS A 162 -27.24 -49.47 -11.60
CA HIS A 162 -27.59 -48.33 -10.75
C HIS A 162 -26.34 -47.59 -10.31
N GLU A 163 -25.35 -48.28 -9.74
CA GLU A 163 -24.10 -47.69 -9.25
C GLU A 163 -23.39 -46.92 -10.37
N LYS A 164 -23.15 -47.55 -11.52
CA LYS A 164 -22.50 -46.89 -12.68
C LYS A 164 -23.26 -45.66 -13.15
N ARG A 165 -24.60 -45.68 -13.13
CA ARG A 165 -25.45 -44.54 -13.53
C ARG A 165 -25.46 -43.44 -12.48
N SER A 166 -25.60 -43.79 -11.21
CA SER A 166 -25.59 -42.88 -10.06
C SER A 166 -24.25 -42.18 -9.91
N VAL A 167 -23.13 -42.91 -10.03
CA VAL A 167 -21.78 -42.34 -10.07
C VAL A 167 -21.61 -41.38 -11.25
N ASN A 168 -22.13 -41.72 -12.44
CA ASN A 168 -22.09 -40.82 -13.60
C ASN A 168 -22.92 -39.53 -13.40
N LEU A 169 -24.14 -39.66 -12.85
CA LEU A 169 -25.02 -38.52 -12.56
C LEU A 169 -24.41 -37.62 -11.48
N HIS A 170 -23.94 -38.18 -10.37
CA HIS A 170 -23.22 -37.42 -9.34
C HIS A 170 -21.95 -36.76 -9.87
N SER A 171 -21.20 -37.41 -10.78
CA SER A 171 -20.03 -36.80 -11.40
C SER A 171 -20.41 -35.56 -12.22
N LYS A 172 -21.47 -35.66 -13.04
CA LYS A 172 -22.01 -34.53 -13.81
C LYS A 172 -22.59 -33.43 -12.94
N MET A 173 -23.28 -33.78 -11.85
CA MET A 173 -23.76 -32.79 -10.87
C MET A 173 -22.59 -32.06 -10.20
N ARG A 174 -21.50 -32.75 -9.87
CA ARG A 174 -20.28 -32.11 -9.32
C ARG A 174 -19.57 -31.20 -10.32
N SER A 175 -19.55 -31.55 -11.61
CA SER A 175 -18.98 -30.65 -12.62
C SER A 175 -19.86 -29.41 -12.85
N LEU A 176 -21.19 -29.57 -12.90
CA LEU A 176 -22.13 -28.44 -12.97
C LEU A 176 -22.08 -27.58 -11.69
N GLU A 177 -21.89 -28.17 -10.50
CA GLU A 177 -21.72 -27.42 -9.25
C GLU A 177 -20.48 -26.53 -9.28
N LYS A 178 -19.37 -27.07 -9.80
CA LYS A 178 -18.15 -26.30 -9.98
C LYS A 178 -18.39 -25.16 -10.98
N GLU A 179 -18.99 -25.44 -12.12
CA GLU A 179 -19.28 -24.43 -13.14
C GLU A 179 -20.22 -23.34 -12.61
N LEU A 180 -21.28 -23.70 -11.87
CA LEU A 180 -22.19 -22.76 -11.21
C LEU A 180 -21.46 -21.84 -10.23
N ASN A 181 -20.55 -22.38 -9.41
CA ASN A 181 -19.73 -21.58 -8.52
C ASN A 181 -18.77 -20.66 -9.31
N ASP A 182 -18.10 -21.17 -10.35
CA ASP A 182 -17.21 -20.39 -11.21
C ASP A 182 -17.97 -19.24 -11.93
N GLN A 183 -19.24 -19.41 -12.30
CA GLN A 183 -20.08 -18.32 -12.85
C GLN A 183 -20.61 -17.38 -11.75
N ASN A 184 -21.00 -17.88 -10.58
CA ASN A 184 -21.47 -17.06 -9.46
C ASN A 184 -20.36 -16.16 -8.89
N GLU A 185 -19.10 -16.59 -8.89
CA GLU A 185 -17.96 -15.72 -8.58
C GLU A 185 -17.82 -14.57 -9.60
N LYS A 186 -18.04 -14.84 -10.89
CA LYS A 186 -18.06 -13.80 -11.93
C LYS A 186 -19.21 -12.83 -11.74
N VAL A 187 -20.44 -13.33 -11.53
CA VAL A 187 -21.64 -12.52 -11.22
C VAL A 187 -21.33 -11.56 -10.07
N LYS A 188 -20.84 -12.10 -8.95
CA LYS A 188 -20.44 -11.30 -7.78
C LYS A 188 -19.36 -10.26 -8.11
N SER A 189 -18.36 -10.61 -8.92
CA SER A 189 -17.32 -9.67 -9.34
C SER A 189 -17.85 -8.54 -10.25
N VAL A 190 -18.81 -8.84 -11.12
CA VAL A 190 -19.46 -7.85 -12.01
C VAL A 190 -20.41 -6.96 -11.22
N GLU A 191 -21.18 -7.52 -10.29
CA GLU A 191 -22.01 -6.74 -9.35
C GLU A 191 -21.16 -5.80 -8.49
N GLN A 192 -19.99 -6.24 -8.02
CA GLN A 192 -19.04 -5.37 -7.32
C GLN A 192 -18.48 -4.28 -8.23
N LYS A 193 -18.10 -4.57 -9.48
CA LYS A 193 -17.67 -3.55 -10.44
C LYS A 193 -18.77 -2.52 -10.71
N ILE A 194 -20.01 -2.96 -10.94
CA ILE A 194 -21.16 -2.06 -11.14
C ILE A 194 -21.39 -1.22 -9.88
N SER A 195 -21.38 -1.81 -8.68
CA SER A 195 -21.56 -1.09 -7.42
C SER A 195 -20.45 -0.07 -7.13
N ASN A 196 -19.24 -0.31 -7.63
CA ASN A 196 -18.09 0.59 -7.48
C ASN A 196 -18.11 1.74 -8.51
N LEU A 197 -18.58 1.48 -9.73
CA LEU A 197 -18.61 2.44 -10.84
C LEU A 197 -19.91 3.26 -10.92
N ARG A 198 -21.02 2.73 -10.38
CA ARG A 198 -22.32 3.39 -10.40
C ARG A 198 -22.41 4.36 -9.24
N ASP A 199 -22.41 5.64 -9.56
CA ASP A 199 -22.76 6.68 -8.61
C ASP A 199 -24.20 6.42 -8.11
N HIS A 200 -24.35 6.18 -6.80
CA HIS A 200 -25.65 5.89 -6.18
C HIS A 200 -26.54 7.14 -6.08
N ASP A 201 -26.01 8.30 -6.48
CA ASP A 201 -26.65 9.58 -6.28
C ASP A 201 -27.86 9.75 -7.21
N SER A 202 -28.99 10.16 -6.62
CA SER A 202 -30.24 10.39 -7.37
C SER A 202 -30.23 11.73 -8.10
N TYR A 203 -29.05 12.26 -8.39
CA TYR A 203 -28.84 13.66 -8.73
C TYR A 203 -27.82 13.85 -9.87
N LYS A 204 -28.27 14.49 -10.94
CA LYS A 204 -27.40 15.05 -11.98
C LYS A 204 -26.77 16.35 -11.46
N ARG A 205 -25.47 16.47 -11.64
CA ARG A 205 -24.71 17.70 -11.37
C ARG A 205 -24.41 18.40 -12.68
N LEU A 206 -24.51 19.73 -12.71
CA LEU A 206 -24.15 20.53 -13.88
C LEU A 206 -23.51 21.86 -13.49
N ILE A 207 -22.63 22.37 -14.35
CA ILE A 207 -22.03 23.71 -14.26
C ILE A 207 -22.70 24.58 -15.33
N SER A 208 -23.37 25.64 -14.92
CA SER A 208 -24.05 26.63 -15.77
C SER A 208 -23.21 27.90 -15.84
N ILE A 209 -22.82 28.32 -17.04
CA ILE A 209 -21.95 29.46 -17.31
C ILE A 209 -22.74 30.47 -18.15
N MET A 210 -22.92 31.69 -17.65
CA MET A 210 -23.57 32.78 -18.39
C MET A 210 -22.51 33.67 -19.04
N LEU A 211 -22.61 33.82 -20.36
CA LEU A 211 -21.67 34.54 -21.21
C LEU A 211 -22.39 35.62 -22.01
N GLU A 212 -21.76 36.78 -22.17
CA GLU A 212 -22.21 37.83 -23.09
C GLU A 212 -21.14 38.12 -24.14
N THR A 213 -21.55 38.29 -25.40
CA THR A 213 -20.69 38.80 -26.46
C THR A 213 -21.42 39.80 -27.35
N ASN A 214 -20.68 40.78 -27.86
CA ASN A 214 -21.15 41.74 -28.86
C ASN A 214 -20.82 41.33 -30.30
N VAL A 215 -20.33 40.11 -30.51
CA VAL A 215 -19.99 39.58 -31.84
C VAL A 215 -20.78 38.30 -32.08
N LYS A 216 -21.54 38.30 -33.18
CA LYS A 216 -22.24 37.11 -33.66
C LYS A 216 -21.24 36.04 -34.11
N ASP A 217 -21.53 34.78 -33.80
CA ASP A 217 -20.72 33.61 -34.13
C ASP A 217 -19.29 33.68 -33.53
N SER A 218 -19.14 34.35 -32.37
CA SER A 218 -17.88 34.49 -31.64
C SER A 218 -17.43 33.15 -31.07
N VAL A 219 -16.27 32.65 -31.49
CA VAL A 219 -15.68 31.41 -30.96
C VAL A 219 -14.86 31.73 -29.71
N VAL A 220 -15.19 31.09 -28.60
CA VAL A 220 -14.55 31.25 -27.28
C VAL A 220 -14.04 29.90 -26.79
N GLU A 221 -12.85 29.89 -26.21
CA GLU A 221 -12.27 28.73 -25.52
C GLU A 221 -12.34 28.95 -24.01
N LEU A 222 -13.12 28.10 -23.34
CA LEU A 222 -13.30 28.08 -21.89
C LEU A 222 -12.39 27.02 -21.29
N GLU A 223 -11.70 27.37 -20.19
CA GLU A 223 -10.87 26.48 -19.42
C GLU A 223 -11.53 26.29 -18.04
N ILE A 224 -12.11 25.11 -17.81
CA ILE A 224 -12.89 24.80 -16.60
C ILE A 224 -12.01 24.00 -15.67
N THR A 225 -11.76 24.54 -14.47
CA THR A 225 -10.93 23.93 -13.43
C THR A 225 -11.79 23.62 -12.21
N TYR A 226 -11.70 22.42 -11.67
CA TYR A 226 -12.38 22.01 -10.44
C TYR A 226 -11.62 20.90 -9.73
N GLN A 227 -11.89 20.70 -8.44
CA GLN A 227 -11.30 19.65 -7.63
C GLN A 227 -12.27 18.48 -7.45
N VAL A 228 -11.74 17.27 -7.46
CA VAL A 228 -12.47 16.01 -7.25
C VAL A 228 -11.88 15.22 -6.08
N TYR A 229 -12.77 14.67 -5.26
CA TYR A 229 -12.41 13.78 -4.17
C TYR A 229 -12.10 12.35 -4.65
N GLN A 230 -11.82 11.47 -3.69
CA GLN A 230 -11.51 10.05 -3.92
C GLN A 230 -10.36 9.83 -4.92
N SER A 231 -9.44 10.78 -4.99
CA SER A 231 -8.31 10.81 -5.91
C SER A 231 -7.08 11.23 -5.13
N TYR A 232 -6.00 10.45 -5.16
CA TYR A 232 -4.79 10.78 -4.40
C TYR A 232 -3.56 10.12 -5.01
N TRP A 233 -2.37 10.57 -4.60
CA TRP A 233 -1.12 9.87 -4.87
C TRP A 233 -0.28 9.67 -3.61
N ARG A 234 0.64 8.70 -3.65
CA ARG A 234 1.64 8.43 -2.61
C ARG A 234 3.01 8.16 -3.23
N PRO A 235 4.12 8.56 -2.60
CA PRO A 235 5.46 8.18 -3.04
C PRO A 235 5.72 6.68 -2.76
N SER A 236 6.32 5.99 -3.71
CA SER A 236 6.98 4.70 -3.48
C SER A 236 8.31 4.61 -4.21
N TYR A 237 9.13 3.62 -3.87
CA TYR A 237 10.49 3.50 -4.41
C TYR A 237 10.84 2.06 -4.74
N ASP A 238 11.66 1.86 -5.76
CA ASP A 238 12.46 0.64 -5.91
C ASP A 238 13.95 1.02 -5.79
N VAL A 239 14.62 0.49 -4.78
CA VAL A 239 16.05 0.70 -4.53
C VAL A 239 16.80 -0.54 -4.99
N ARG A 240 17.73 -0.39 -5.93
CA ARG A 240 18.54 -1.48 -6.49
C ARG A 240 20.01 -1.19 -6.21
N VAL A 241 20.65 -2.07 -5.44
CA VAL A 241 22.07 -1.97 -5.10
C VAL A 241 22.84 -3.07 -5.82
N GLN A 242 23.92 -2.68 -6.50
CA GLN A 242 24.94 -3.59 -6.98
C GLN A 242 26.13 -3.49 -6.02
N THR A 243 26.47 -4.61 -5.40
CA THR A 243 27.61 -4.70 -4.47
C THR A 243 28.88 -5.18 -5.18
N VAL A 244 28.74 -5.92 -6.27
CA VAL A 244 29.83 -6.50 -7.06
C VAL A 244 30.48 -5.46 -7.97
N GLY A 245 31.72 -5.08 -7.66
CA GLY A 245 32.55 -4.17 -8.46
C GLY A 245 33.53 -3.38 -7.59
N ASP A 246 34.37 -2.53 -8.20
CA ASP A 246 35.33 -1.69 -7.44
C ASP A 246 34.63 -0.60 -6.59
N THR A 247 33.43 -0.18 -7.01
CA THR A 247 32.58 0.77 -6.28
C THR A 247 31.13 0.29 -6.31
N PRO A 248 30.42 0.22 -5.18
CA PRO A 248 29.01 -0.12 -5.17
C PRO A 248 28.19 0.97 -5.88
N GLN A 249 27.08 0.57 -6.48
CA GLN A 249 26.15 1.48 -7.15
C GLN A 249 24.74 1.30 -6.61
N LEU A 250 24.03 2.40 -6.35
CA LEU A 250 22.64 2.41 -5.91
C LEU A 250 21.79 3.17 -6.93
N LYS A 251 20.83 2.48 -7.51
CA LYS A 251 19.81 3.02 -8.40
C LYS A 251 18.48 3.08 -7.68
N LEU A 252 17.96 4.29 -7.48
CA LEU A 252 16.69 4.58 -6.82
C LEU A 252 15.68 5.03 -7.88
N VAL A 253 14.69 4.17 -8.15
CA VAL A 253 13.54 4.52 -8.99
C VAL A 253 12.50 5.17 -8.08
N TYR A 254 12.23 6.44 -8.30
CA TYR A 254 11.22 7.20 -7.57
C TYR A 254 9.89 7.13 -8.31
N LEU A 255 8.87 6.58 -7.65
CA LEU A 255 7.54 6.33 -8.20
C LEU A 255 6.48 7.18 -7.48
N GLY A 256 5.50 7.64 -8.24
CA GLY A 256 4.22 8.14 -7.74
C GLY A 256 3.14 7.07 -7.96
N ASN A 257 2.51 6.63 -6.90
CA ASN A 257 1.39 5.68 -6.96
C ASN A 257 0.10 6.48 -6.94
N VAL A 258 -0.59 6.59 -8.08
CA VAL A 258 -1.84 7.34 -8.25
C VAL A 258 -3.02 6.38 -8.14
N SER A 259 -4.05 6.76 -7.39
CA SER A 259 -5.31 6.02 -7.30
C SER A 259 -6.48 7.00 -7.35
N GLN A 260 -7.50 6.68 -8.14
CA GLN A 260 -8.64 7.58 -8.33
C GLN A 260 -9.96 6.83 -8.54
N MET A 261 -11.01 7.41 -7.97
CA MET A 261 -12.41 6.99 -8.08
C MET A 261 -13.31 8.22 -8.25
N SER A 262 -12.87 9.17 -9.09
CA SER A 262 -13.58 10.45 -9.28
C SER A 262 -14.92 10.30 -10.02
N GLY A 263 -15.13 9.18 -10.70
CA GLY A 263 -16.21 8.96 -11.67
C GLY A 263 -15.83 9.41 -13.10
N GLU A 264 -14.63 9.93 -13.30
CA GLU A 264 -14.15 10.44 -14.58
C GLU A 264 -12.83 9.74 -14.99
N ASP A 265 -12.80 9.15 -16.19
CA ASP A 265 -11.56 8.60 -16.74
C ASP A 265 -10.65 9.72 -17.25
N TRP A 266 -9.43 9.80 -16.72
CA TRP A 266 -8.45 10.76 -17.18
C TRP A 266 -7.70 10.13 -18.35
N SER A 267 -8.03 10.49 -19.59
CA SER A 267 -7.42 9.92 -20.80
C SER A 267 -6.52 10.91 -21.51
N ASP A 268 -5.28 10.49 -21.82
CA ASP A 268 -4.28 11.30 -22.54
C ASP A 268 -4.00 12.68 -21.89
N VAL A 269 -3.88 12.72 -20.55
CA VAL A 269 -3.72 13.96 -19.77
C VAL A 269 -2.27 14.27 -19.41
N ASP A 270 -1.94 15.56 -19.31
CA ASP A 270 -0.71 16.02 -18.66
C ASP A 270 -0.86 15.83 -17.14
N LEU A 271 -0.04 14.96 -16.55
CA LEU A 271 -0.19 14.54 -15.15
C LEU A 271 0.84 15.23 -14.24
N LEU A 272 0.37 15.99 -13.27
CA LEU A 272 1.16 16.67 -12.25
C LEU A 272 0.92 15.98 -10.90
N LEU A 273 1.99 15.64 -10.18
CA LEU A 273 1.90 15.16 -8.80
C LEU A 273 2.35 16.27 -7.85
N SER A 274 1.51 16.63 -6.88
CA SER A 274 1.76 17.75 -5.96
C SER A 274 1.72 17.32 -4.50
N THR A 275 2.68 17.79 -3.71
CA THR A 275 2.68 17.65 -2.25
C THR A 275 1.94 18.76 -1.52
N GLY A 276 1.42 19.76 -2.25
CA GLY A 276 0.62 20.83 -1.66
C GLY A 276 -0.65 20.29 -1.02
N SER A 277 -1.11 20.94 0.04
CA SER A 277 -2.42 20.66 0.65
C SER A 277 -3.30 21.90 0.51
N PRO A 278 -4.25 21.93 -0.45
CA PRO A 278 -5.17 23.05 -0.62
C PRO A 278 -6.03 23.35 0.62
N ARG A 279 -6.21 22.38 1.54
CA ARG A 279 -6.94 22.55 2.80
C ARG A 279 -6.14 23.22 3.93
N LEU A 280 -4.81 23.29 3.86
CA LEU A 280 -3.99 23.93 4.91
C LEU A 280 -4.16 25.46 4.82
N GLY A 281 -5.29 25.94 5.35
CA GLY A 281 -5.71 27.34 5.24
C GLY A 281 -4.70 28.31 5.85
N GLY A 282 -4.47 29.43 5.18
CA GLY A 282 -3.42 30.40 5.54
C GLY A 282 -3.67 31.22 6.81
N LYS A 283 -4.67 30.90 7.64
CA LYS A 283 -4.91 31.64 8.90
C LYS A 283 -4.05 31.05 10.03
N LEU A 284 -3.05 31.83 10.46
CA LEU A 284 -2.27 31.57 11.66
C LEU A 284 -3.19 31.34 12.88
N PRO A 285 -3.04 30.23 13.63
CA PRO A 285 -3.80 30.03 14.86
C PRO A 285 -3.51 31.13 15.89
N GLU A 286 -4.57 31.74 16.42
CA GLU A 286 -4.43 32.78 17.45
C GLU A 286 -4.00 32.15 18.78
N LEU A 287 -2.85 32.58 19.31
CA LEU A 287 -2.38 32.18 20.63
C LEU A 287 -3.34 32.70 21.72
N ARG A 288 -4.07 31.78 22.36
CA ARG A 288 -4.83 32.09 23.58
C ARG A 288 -3.87 32.36 24.74
N THR A 289 -4.24 33.26 25.64
CA THR A 289 -3.48 33.55 26.85
C THR A 289 -3.31 32.31 27.72
N LEU A 290 -2.08 31.84 27.89
CA LEU A 290 -1.76 30.78 28.84
C LEU A 290 -1.87 31.33 30.28
N ARG A 291 -2.94 30.96 30.99
CA ARG A 291 -3.13 31.37 32.39
C ARG A 291 -2.52 30.33 33.33
N ALA A 292 -1.47 30.71 34.06
CA ALA A 292 -1.00 29.94 35.19
C ALA A 292 -2.03 29.99 36.33
N GLN A 293 -2.52 28.84 36.77
CA GLN A 293 -3.45 28.70 37.87
C GLN A 293 -3.03 27.51 38.74
N PHE A 294 -3.13 27.65 40.06
CA PHE A 294 -2.97 26.51 40.96
C PHE A 294 -4.11 25.50 40.71
N PRO A 295 -3.84 24.18 40.74
CA PRO A 295 -4.88 23.18 40.55
C PRO A 295 -5.94 23.31 41.64
N GLN A 296 -7.15 23.70 41.24
CA GLN A 296 -8.33 23.61 42.11
C GLN A 296 -8.53 22.13 42.52
N PRO A 297 -8.83 21.84 43.79
CA PRO A 297 -9.13 20.47 44.20
C PRO A 297 -10.34 19.97 43.43
N LYS A 298 -10.15 18.93 42.62
CA LYS A 298 -11.25 18.28 41.92
C LYS A 298 -12.13 17.57 42.96
N ASN A 299 -13.38 18.02 43.11
CA ASN A 299 -14.40 17.15 43.69
C ASN A 299 -14.51 15.91 42.78
N GLN A 300 -14.11 14.76 43.31
CA GLN A 300 -14.21 13.49 42.61
C GLN A 300 -15.67 13.03 42.66
N GLU A 301 -16.43 13.28 41.60
CA GLU A 301 -17.62 12.48 41.35
C GLU A 301 -17.19 11.04 41.06
N VAL A 302 -17.78 10.09 41.78
CA VAL A 302 -17.41 8.67 41.72
C VAL A 302 -18.01 8.06 40.45
N VAL A 303 -17.26 8.10 39.36
CA VAL A 303 -17.64 7.44 38.11
C VAL A 303 -17.47 5.93 38.25
N GLN A 304 -18.60 5.21 38.31
CA GLN A 304 -18.64 3.77 38.50
C GLN A 304 -18.35 3.06 37.17
N TYR A 305 -17.12 2.55 37.00
CA TYR A 305 -16.71 1.87 35.76
C TYR A 305 -17.30 0.46 35.65
N ALA A 306 -18.34 0.32 34.83
CA ALA A 306 -18.84 -0.97 34.38
C ALA A 306 -17.83 -1.61 33.39
N HIS A 307 -17.26 -2.77 33.74
CA HIS A 307 -16.38 -3.52 32.86
C HIS A 307 -17.16 -4.08 31.65
N ARG A 308 -16.69 -3.80 30.44
CA ARG A 308 -17.01 -4.58 29.23
C ARG A 308 -15.73 -5.16 28.67
N MET A 309 -15.64 -6.49 28.65
CA MET A 309 -14.56 -7.21 27.99
C MET A 309 -14.73 -7.14 26.47
N VAL A 310 -13.64 -6.86 25.76
CA VAL A 310 -13.52 -7.07 24.31
C VAL A 310 -12.45 -8.13 24.09
N SER A 311 -12.82 -9.20 23.38
CA SER A 311 -11.89 -10.25 22.97
C SER A 311 -11.38 -9.95 21.57
N CYS A 312 -10.07 -10.08 21.35
CA CYS A 312 -9.44 -10.04 20.03
C CYS A 312 -8.80 -11.39 19.73
N ALA A 313 -9.16 -11.99 18.60
CA ALA A 313 -8.52 -13.19 18.07
C ALA A 313 -7.56 -12.82 16.92
N PRO A 314 -6.43 -13.53 16.74
CA PRO A 314 -5.47 -13.26 15.68
C PRO A 314 -5.80 -14.03 14.39
N THR A 315 -5.40 -13.49 13.24
CA THR A 315 -5.34 -14.22 11.97
C THR A 315 -4.02 -13.98 11.25
N GLN A 316 -3.32 -15.07 10.92
CA GLN A 316 -2.27 -15.09 9.91
C GLN A 316 -2.83 -15.68 8.62
N ARG A 317 -2.46 -15.13 7.46
CA ARG A 317 -1.94 -15.94 6.35
C ARG A 317 -1.23 -15.10 5.29
N ALA A 318 -0.14 -15.65 4.76
CA ALA A 318 0.54 -15.14 3.58
C ALA A 318 -0.02 -15.81 2.30
N ASN A 319 0.18 -15.15 1.16
CA ASN A 319 0.62 -15.77 -0.11
C ASN A 319 0.67 -14.74 -1.25
N LYS A 320 1.77 -14.66 -2.01
CA LYS A 320 1.74 -14.53 -3.49
C LYS A 320 3.12 -14.72 -4.14
N SER A 321 3.07 -14.83 -5.47
CA SER A 321 4.18 -14.95 -6.44
C SER A 321 3.88 -14.00 -7.64
N LEU A 322 4.63 -13.89 -8.75
CA LEU A 322 5.61 -14.78 -9.42
C LEU A 322 6.65 -13.94 -10.23
N MET A 323 7.83 -14.52 -10.47
CA MET A 323 8.81 -14.30 -11.56
C MET A 323 8.96 -12.96 -12.36
N MET A 324 10.23 -12.49 -12.36
CA MET A 324 11.14 -12.14 -13.49
C MET A 324 10.97 -10.91 -14.45
N ASN A 325 12.06 -10.11 -14.41
CA ASN A 325 12.90 -9.49 -15.47
C ASN A 325 12.57 -8.23 -16.31
N GLU A 326 13.67 -7.45 -16.39
CA GLU A 326 14.15 -6.50 -17.41
C GLU A 326 13.50 -5.12 -17.60
N MET A 327 14.36 -4.16 -17.99
CA MET A 327 14.17 -2.71 -17.86
C MET A 327 14.29 -2.01 -19.22
N MET A 328 13.44 -1.00 -19.45
CA MET A 328 13.71 0.05 -20.45
C MET A 328 14.17 1.34 -19.76
N LEU A 329 14.82 2.22 -20.52
CA LEU A 329 15.10 3.60 -20.11
C LEU A 329 13.78 4.36 -19.88
N VAL A 330 13.77 5.23 -18.86
CA VAL A 330 12.62 6.06 -18.49
C VAL A 330 13.04 7.53 -18.59
N ALA A 331 12.16 8.38 -19.12
CA ALA A 331 12.39 9.82 -19.17
C ALA A 331 12.27 10.46 -17.77
N GLU A 332 13.10 11.46 -17.51
CA GLU A 332 13.10 12.23 -16.26
C GLU A 332 12.03 13.33 -16.25
N THR A 333 11.69 13.86 -15.07
CA THR A 333 10.65 14.90 -14.88
C THR A 333 11.23 16.26 -14.54
N GLU A 334 10.54 17.33 -14.93
CA GLU A 334 10.86 18.67 -14.43
C GLU A 334 10.23 18.89 -13.04
N VAL A 335 11.04 19.39 -12.10
CA VAL A 335 10.63 19.70 -10.73
C VAL A 335 10.40 21.19 -10.60
N ASN A 336 9.16 21.60 -10.36
CA ASN A 336 8.86 22.99 -10.02
C ASN A 336 8.66 23.12 -8.50
N LYS A 337 9.55 23.88 -7.84
CA LYS A 337 9.52 24.11 -6.39
C LYS A 337 8.81 25.43 -6.10
N SER A 338 7.56 25.34 -5.68
CA SER A 338 6.87 26.44 -5.01
C SER A 338 7.34 26.53 -3.56
N THR A 339 7.30 27.73 -2.97
CA THR A 339 7.73 28.00 -1.58
C THR A 339 6.98 27.16 -0.52
N LEU A 340 5.86 26.53 -0.89
CA LEU A 340 4.98 25.75 -0.01
C LEU A 340 4.74 24.30 -0.49
N ALA A 341 5.19 23.91 -1.68
CA ALA A 341 4.90 22.61 -2.27
C ALA A 341 5.91 22.20 -3.35
N SER A 342 6.16 20.89 -3.46
CA SER A 342 6.87 20.30 -4.61
C SER A 342 5.84 19.79 -5.62
N THR A 343 6.05 20.13 -6.90
CA THR A 343 5.25 19.59 -8.01
C THR A 343 6.16 18.89 -9.01
N PHE A 344 5.77 17.66 -9.38
CA PHE A 344 6.48 16.79 -10.32
C PHE A 344 5.65 16.65 -11.60
N ALA A 345 6.19 17.07 -12.74
CA ALA A 345 5.53 16.94 -14.04
C ALA A 345 5.89 15.60 -14.69
N ILE A 346 4.97 14.63 -14.66
CA ILE A 346 5.21 13.27 -15.17
C ILE A 346 5.46 13.29 -16.68
N PRO A 347 6.45 12.55 -17.20
CA PRO A 347 6.83 12.67 -18.59
C PRO A 347 5.93 11.79 -19.46
N LEU A 348 5.51 12.37 -20.59
CA LEU A 348 4.47 11.86 -21.47
C LEU A 348 3.08 11.85 -20.81
N LYS A 349 2.07 12.14 -21.61
CA LYS A 349 0.66 12.05 -21.22
C LYS A 349 0.31 10.66 -20.69
N LYS A 350 -0.65 10.60 -19.76
CA LYS A 350 -1.09 9.38 -19.08
C LYS A 350 -2.59 9.17 -19.21
N THR A 351 -2.99 7.90 -19.12
CA THR A 351 -4.38 7.49 -18.96
C THR A 351 -4.53 6.80 -17.62
N ILE A 352 -5.41 7.32 -16.75
CA ILE A 352 -5.70 6.83 -15.40
C ILE A 352 -7.22 6.64 -15.27
N PRO A 353 -7.74 5.41 -15.39
CA PRO A 353 -9.18 5.13 -15.30
C PRO A 353 -9.71 5.32 -13.87
N SER A 354 -11.02 5.55 -13.74
CA SER A 354 -11.72 5.68 -12.45
C SER A 354 -12.06 4.29 -11.89
N ASP A 355 -11.03 3.50 -11.59
CA ASP A 355 -11.15 2.10 -11.16
C ASP A 355 -10.70 1.83 -9.71
N ASN A 356 -10.24 2.86 -8.98
CA ASN A 356 -9.64 2.76 -7.64
C ASN A 356 -8.44 1.78 -7.55
N SER A 357 -7.83 1.43 -8.69
CA SER A 357 -6.56 0.68 -8.73
C SER A 357 -5.37 1.60 -8.45
N GLU A 358 -4.20 1.01 -8.20
CA GLU A 358 -2.94 1.73 -8.02
C GLU A 358 -2.18 1.79 -9.35
N HIS A 359 -2.13 2.97 -9.97
CA HIS A 359 -1.44 3.25 -11.22
C HIS A 359 -0.09 3.88 -10.92
N LYS A 360 1.00 3.18 -11.21
CA LYS A 360 2.37 3.64 -10.95
C LYS A 360 2.89 4.50 -12.10
N VAL A 361 3.36 5.69 -11.78
CA VAL A 361 4.11 6.57 -12.70
C VAL A 361 5.51 6.83 -12.15
N THR A 362 6.51 6.92 -13.03
CA THR A 362 7.88 7.26 -12.62
C THR A 362 8.04 8.77 -12.51
N ILE A 363 8.56 9.22 -11.37
CA ILE A 363 8.95 10.60 -11.11
C ILE A 363 10.41 10.80 -11.52
N ALA A 364 11.31 9.92 -11.08
CA ALA A 364 12.73 10.03 -11.41
C ALA A 364 13.42 8.67 -11.36
N VAL A 365 14.56 8.58 -12.03
CA VAL A 365 15.51 7.47 -11.90
C VAL A 365 16.83 8.09 -11.47
N LEU A 366 17.22 7.86 -10.21
CA LEU A 366 18.36 8.51 -9.58
C LEU A 366 19.47 7.48 -9.34
N GLU A 367 20.72 7.86 -9.58
CA GLU A 367 21.87 6.99 -9.42
C GLU A 367 22.87 7.63 -8.45
N PHE A 368 23.33 6.84 -7.48
CA PHE A 368 24.15 7.27 -6.36
C PHE A 368 25.27 6.24 -6.10
N VAL A 369 26.36 6.71 -5.49
CA VAL A 369 27.41 5.84 -4.93
C VAL A 369 27.19 5.74 -3.41
N PRO A 370 26.66 4.62 -2.89
CA PRO A 370 26.45 4.43 -1.46
C PRO A 370 27.77 4.13 -0.73
N VAL A 371 27.80 4.40 0.57
CA VAL A 371 28.74 3.75 1.49
C VAL A 371 28.02 2.56 2.11
N LEU A 372 28.60 1.36 2.00
CA LEU A 372 28.02 0.14 2.58
C LEU A 372 28.58 -0.09 3.99
N HIS A 373 27.68 -0.18 4.95
CA HIS A 373 27.95 -0.52 6.35
C HIS A 373 27.39 -1.90 6.66
N PHE A 374 28.05 -2.64 7.54
CA PHE A 374 27.60 -3.94 8.04
C PHE A 374 27.54 -3.86 9.55
N ASP A 375 26.37 -4.15 10.13
CA ASP A 375 26.09 -3.96 11.55
C ASP A 375 25.54 -5.24 12.17
N CYS A 376 25.90 -5.52 13.42
CA CYS A 376 25.32 -6.61 14.19
C CYS A 376 25.16 -6.20 15.65
N VAL A 377 24.06 -6.62 16.28
CA VAL A 377 23.79 -6.47 17.72
C VAL A 377 23.69 -7.88 18.32
N PRO A 378 24.81 -8.59 18.55
CA PRO A 378 24.81 -10.05 18.71
C PRO A 378 24.01 -10.55 19.92
N SER A 379 23.94 -9.75 20.99
CA SER A 379 23.12 -9.98 22.18
C SER A 379 21.61 -9.97 21.93
N LYS A 380 21.14 -9.39 20.81
CA LYS A 380 19.73 -9.32 20.38
C LYS A 380 19.46 -10.17 19.15
N ASN A 381 20.33 -10.12 18.15
CA ASN A 381 20.21 -10.84 16.89
C ASN A 381 21.61 -11.02 16.26
N THR A 382 22.02 -12.27 16.04
CA THR A 382 23.34 -12.62 15.48
C THR A 382 23.40 -12.57 13.94
N ASN A 383 22.34 -12.09 13.28
CA ASN A 383 22.39 -11.77 11.86
C ASN A 383 23.15 -10.46 11.64
N VAL A 384 23.94 -10.40 10.57
CA VAL A 384 24.56 -9.16 10.10
C VAL A 384 23.60 -8.46 9.17
N PHE A 385 23.34 -7.18 9.43
CA PHE A 385 22.50 -6.32 8.60
C PHE A 385 23.39 -5.44 7.74
N MET A 386 23.09 -5.37 6.44
CA MET A 386 23.78 -4.48 5.52
C MET A 386 22.94 -3.20 5.34
N THR A 387 23.61 -2.04 5.34
CA THR A 387 22.97 -0.72 5.20
C THR A 387 23.73 0.12 4.18
N ALA A 388 23.01 0.77 3.26
CA ALA A 388 23.57 1.77 2.37
C ALA A 388 23.33 3.17 2.93
N THR A 389 24.40 3.85 3.33
CA THR A 389 24.43 5.30 3.54
C THR A 389 24.50 5.99 2.18
N VAL A 390 23.60 6.94 1.92
CA VAL A 390 23.56 7.72 0.67
C VAL A 390 23.40 9.20 0.98
N ILE A 391 24.05 10.06 0.19
CA ILE A 391 23.73 11.49 0.13
C ILE A 391 22.82 11.71 -1.07
N ASN A 392 21.66 12.35 -0.85
CA ASN A 392 20.76 12.73 -1.94
C ASN A 392 21.37 13.88 -2.78
N ALA A 393 22.31 13.56 -3.66
CA ALA A 393 22.95 14.50 -4.57
C ALA A 393 22.03 15.01 -5.70
N SER A 394 20.76 14.58 -5.74
CA SER A 394 19.79 14.99 -6.77
C SER A 394 19.12 16.32 -6.43
N THR A 395 18.45 16.91 -7.42
CA THR A 395 17.59 18.10 -7.21
C THR A 395 16.24 17.76 -6.57
N TYR A 396 15.85 16.48 -6.52
CA TYR A 396 14.57 16.00 -6.03
C TYR A 396 14.57 15.86 -4.51
N PRO A 397 13.58 16.40 -3.78
CA PRO A 397 13.31 15.97 -2.41
C PRO A 397 12.71 14.56 -2.45
N LEU A 398 13.30 13.62 -1.70
CA LEU A 398 12.70 12.30 -1.48
C LEU A 398 11.63 12.46 -0.40
N LEU A 399 10.40 12.10 -0.72
CA LEU A 399 9.28 12.14 0.23
C LEU A 399 9.19 10.84 1.04
N PRO A 400 8.67 10.88 2.27
CA PRO A 400 8.57 9.69 3.11
C PRO A 400 7.65 8.64 2.45
N GLY A 401 8.15 7.43 2.24
CA GLY A 401 7.45 6.40 1.47
C GLY A 401 8.12 5.03 1.56
N MET A 402 7.41 3.98 1.12
CA MET A 402 7.94 2.62 1.16
C MET A 402 8.83 2.33 -0.05
N ALA A 403 10.00 1.75 0.21
CA ALA A 403 10.93 1.23 -0.78
C ALA A 403 10.91 -0.30 -0.84
N SER A 404 10.87 -0.87 -2.05
CA SER A 404 11.24 -2.25 -2.31
C SER A 404 12.74 -2.31 -2.58
N VAL A 405 13.48 -3.08 -1.78
CA VAL A 405 14.95 -3.12 -1.85
C VAL A 405 15.41 -4.39 -2.55
N TYR A 406 16.29 -4.23 -3.52
CA TYR A 406 16.91 -5.28 -4.29
C TYR A 406 18.44 -5.16 -4.16
N VAL A 407 19.10 -6.29 -3.91
CA VAL A 407 20.56 -6.41 -3.81
C VAL A 407 21.00 -7.44 -4.85
N ASP A 408 21.93 -7.07 -5.73
CA ASP A 408 22.47 -7.92 -6.80
C ASP A 408 21.35 -8.66 -7.57
N ASN A 409 20.40 -7.86 -8.05
CA ASN A 409 19.17 -8.23 -8.76
C ASN A 409 18.15 -9.10 -7.99
N SER A 410 18.42 -9.47 -6.73
CA SER A 410 17.52 -10.24 -5.87
C SER A 410 16.71 -9.34 -4.94
N PHE A 411 15.41 -9.60 -4.77
CA PHE A 411 14.61 -8.88 -3.75
C PHE A 411 15.09 -9.26 -2.34
N SER A 412 15.36 -8.26 -1.51
CA SER A 412 15.83 -8.44 -0.14
C SER A 412 14.78 -8.06 0.91
N SER A 413 14.24 -6.84 0.83
CA SER A 413 13.41 -6.28 1.91
C SER A 413 12.42 -5.21 1.43
N LYS A 414 11.53 -4.79 2.33
CA LYS A 414 10.79 -3.53 2.21
C LYS A 414 11.14 -2.65 3.40
N VAL A 415 11.47 -1.38 3.15
CA VAL A 415 11.87 -0.40 4.17
C VAL A 415 11.09 0.89 3.99
N GLY A 416 10.89 1.66 5.06
CA GLY A 416 10.40 3.04 4.94
C GLY A 416 11.59 3.97 4.73
N LEU A 417 11.56 4.76 3.65
CA LEU A 417 12.47 5.90 3.49
C LEU A 417 11.86 7.13 4.20
N PRO A 418 12.66 7.93 4.92
CA PRO A 418 12.22 9.19 5.52
C PRO A 418 12.04 10.28 4.45
N ALA A 419 11.66 11.49 4.89
CA ALA A 419 11.84 12.69 4.07
C ALA A 419 13.35 13.00 3.97
N VAL A 420 13.86 13.29 2.78
CA VAL A 420 15.27 13.62 2.53
C VAL A 420 15.36 14.76 1.53
N ALA A 421 15.84 15.93 1.95
CA ALA A 421 16.08 17.06 1.06
C ALA A 421 17.30 16.82 0.15
N ALA A 422 17.45 17.68 -0.86
CA ALA A 422 18.66 17.69 -1.69
C ALA A 422 19.89 18.04 -0.82
N GLY A 423 20.93 17.22 -0.91
CA GLY A 423 22.17 17.33 -0.12
C GLY A 423 22.14 16.61 1.24
N GLU A 424 21.00 16.09 1.70
CA GLU A 424 20.92 15.39 2.99
C GLU A 424 21.37 13.91 2.87
N LYS A 425 21.94 13.38 3.97
CA LYS A 425 22.24 11.95 4.13
C LYS A 425 20.96 11.19 4.51
N PHE A 426 20.79 9.99 3.97
CA PHE A 426 19.84 8.99 4.44
C PHE A 426 20.47 7.59 4.45
N ASP A 427 19.90 6.70 5.25
CA ASP A 427 20.31 5.31 5.36
C ASP A 427 19.21 4.39 4.84
N CYS A 428 19.58 3.39 4.05
CA CYS A 428 18.68 2.39 3.48
C CYS A 428 19.13 0.98 3.88
N SER A 429 18.36 0.30 4.72
CA SER A 429 18.69 -1.08 5.09
C SER A 429 18.49 -2.03 3.90
N LEU A 430 19.54 -2.76 3.57
CA LEU A 430 19.61 -3.71 2.47
C LEU A 430 19.27 -5.15 2.88
N GLY A 431 18.86 -5.36 4.14
CA GLY A 431 18.50 -6.67 4.68
C GLY A 431 19.68 -7.41 5.35
N VAL A 432 19.53 -8.73 5.51
CA VAL A 432 20.50 -9.59 6.21
C VAL A 432 21.53 -10.16 5.22
N ASP A 433 22.81 -10.01 5.53
CA ASP A 433 23.90 -10.68 4.82
C ASP A 433 24.14 -12.08 5.40
N THR A 434 23.76 -13.11 4.65
CA THR A 434 23.90 -14.51 5.09
C THR A 434 25.31 -15.09 4.92
N CYS A 435 26.22 -14.36 4.25
CA CYS A 435 27.62 -14.72 4.07
C CYS A 435 28.51 -14.28 5.25
N VAL A 436 28.02 -13.39 6.13
CA VAL A 436 28.72 -13.02 7.37
C VAL A 436 27.96 -13.60 8.56
N LYS A 437 28.57 -14.58 9.23
CA LYS A 437 27.94 -15.32 10.34
C LYS A 437 28.57 -14.91 11.66
N VAL A 438 27.74 -14.43 12.59
CA VAL A 438 28.15 -14.14 13.97
C VAL A 438 27.68 -15.26 14.89
N GLN A 439 28.55 -15.66 15.83
CA GLN A 439 28.21 -16.56 16.92
C GLN A 439 28.44 -15.85 18.26
N TYR A 440 27.39 -15.76 19.06
CA TYR A 440 27.42 -15.15 20.38
C TYR A 440 27.49 -16.24 21.46
N LYS A 441 28.68 -16.43 22.05
CA LYS A 441 28.88 -17.44 23.12
C LYS A 441 28.30 -16.92 24.44
N PRO A 442 27.87 -17.77 25.39
CA PRO A 442 27.46 -17.30 26.71
C PRO A 442 28.59 -16.55 27.43
N ALA A 443 28.28 -15.36 27.98
CA ALA A 443 29.24 -14.55 28.72
C ALA A 443 29.84 -15.32 29.92
N HIS A 444 31.16 -15.33 30.03
CA HIS A 444 31.85 -15.83 31.21
C HIS A 444 31.89 -14.72 32.27
N LYS A 445 31.19 -14.93 33.39
CA LYS A 445 31.06 -13.98 34.49
C LYS A 445 31.70 -14.54 35.75
N TYR A 446 32.59 -13.79 36.38
CA TYR A 446 33.27 -14.22 37.61
C TYR A 446 33.62 -13.02 38.49
N GLN A 447 33.72 -13.25 39.81
CA GLN A 447 34.06 -12.22 40.79
C GLN A 447 35.49 -12.39 41.32
N GLN A 448 36.14 -11.27 41.64
CA GLN A 448 37.40 -11.21 42.35
C GLN A 448 37.27 -10.21 43.51
N GLN A 449 37.82 -10.53 44.68
CA GLN A 449 37.99 -9.56 45.77
C GLN A 449 39.37 -8.92 45.65
N THR A 450 39.50 -7.63 45.96
CA THR A 450 40.77 -6.90 45.80
C THR A 450 41.12 -6.13 47.07
N GLY A 451 42.25 -6.48 47.69
CA GLY A 451 42.84 -5.75 48.82
C GLY A 451 42.66 -6.40 50.20
N MET A 452 43.62 -6.16 51.10
CA MET A 452 43.59 -6.64 52.50
C MET A 452 42.91 -5.67 53.49
N LEU A 453 42.62 -4.42 53.09
CA LEU A 453 42.02 -3.40 53.97
C LEU A 453 40.79 -2.67 53.41
N SER A 454 40.49 -2.77 52.11
CA SER A 454 39.29 -2.18 51.49
C SER A 454 38.44 -3.26 50.83
N LYS A 455 37.18 -3.42 51.25
CA LYS A 455 36.28 -4.47 50.75
C LYS A 455 35.56 -4.06 49.47
N SER A 456 36.30 -3.97 48.36
CA SER A 456 35.73 -3.88 47.02
C SER A 456 35.54 -5.28 46.41
N ALA A 457 34.38 -5.52 45.81
CA ALA A 457 34.13 -6.63 44.92
C ALA A 457 34.31 -6.15 43.47
N VAL A 458 35.00 -6.95 42.64
CA VAL A 458 35.12 -6.71 41.20
C VAL A 458 34.39 -7.84 40.49
N SER A 459 33.31 -7.52 39.79
CA SER A 459 32.61 -8.44 38.90
C SER A 459 33.13 -8.26 37.48
N ILE A 460 33.63 -9.33 36.87
CA ILE A 460 34.20 -9.31 35.52
C ILE A 460 33.22 -10.01 34.58
N HIS A 461 32.96 -9.36 33.45
CA HIS A 461 32.19 -9.88 32.34
C HIS A 461 33.12 -10.07 31.13
N GLU A 462 33.15 -11.27 30.57
CA GLU A 462 33.91 -11.59 29.36
C GLU A 462 32.99 -12.22 28.31
N GLN A 463 32.75 -11.50 27.22
CA GLN A 463 31.88 -11.86 26.12
C GLN A 463 32.70 -12.17 24.87
N LYS A 464 32.48 -13.35 24.29
CA LYS A 464 33.21 -13.85 23.11
C LYS A 464 32.28 -13.97 21.91
N ILE A 465 32.69 -13.34 20.81
CA ILE A 465 31.89 -13.20 19.60
C ILE A 465 32.75 -13.72 18.43
N SER A 466 32.38 -14.85 17.83
CA SER A 466 33.06 -15.31 16.60
C SER A 466 32.38 -14.71 15.38
N VAL A 467 33.15 -14.10 14.48
CA VAL A 467 32.66 -13.55 13.22
C VAL A 467 33.33 -14.30 12.08
N LYS A 468 32.54 -14.90 11.19
CA LYS A 468 33.01 -15.64 10.02
C LYS A 468 32.48 -15.01 8.74
N ASN A 469 33.38 -14.50 7.91
CA ASN A 469 33.07 -14.01 6.57
C ASN A 469 33.28 -15.14 5.56
N THR A 470 32.27 -15.49 4.75
CA THR A 470 32.39 -16.49 3.67
C THR A 470 32.49 -15.87 2.27
N LYS A 471 32.48 -14.54 2.15
CA LYS A 471 32.65 -13.84 0.87
C LYS A 471 34.08 -13.95 0.34
N SER A 472 34.25 -13.65 -0.95
CA SER A 472 35.53 -13.46 -1.64
C SER A 472 36.17 -12.08 -1.40
N GLU A 473 35.47 -11.18 -0.71
CA GLU A 473 35.89 -9.82 -0.39
C GLU A 473 35.96 -9.63 1.14
N PRO A 474 36.79 -8.71 1.65
CA PRO A 474 36.80 -8.36 3.06
C PRO A 474 35.56 -7.52 3.43
N VAL A 475 35.03 -7.73 4.64
CA VAL A 475 33.87 -6.99 5.18
C VAL A 475 34.32 -6.13 6.35
N LEU A 476 33.89 -4.87 6.39
CA LEU A 476 34.03 -3.99 7.54
C LEU A 476 32.74 -4.09 8.37
N LEU A 477 32.80 -4.82 9.49
CA LEU A 477 31.66 -5.10 10.38
C LEU A 477 31.76 -4.27 11.66
N THR A 478 30.70 -3.56 12.01
CA THR A 478 30.54 -2.88 13.30
C THR A 478 29.68 -3.73 14.22
N VAL A 479 30.28 -4.13 15.35
CA VAL A 479 29.62 -4.93 16.39
C VAL A 479 29.19 -4.02 17.53
N HIS A 480 27.90 -4.04 17.83
CA HIS A 480 27.25 -3.24 18.86
C HIS A 480 27.04 -4.08 20.12
N GLU A 481 27.61 -3.64 21.25
CA GLU A 481 27.52 -4.35 22.53
C GLU A 481 27.25 -3.43 23.72
N HIS A 482 26.57 -3.96 24.73
CA HIS A 482 26.26 -3.20 25.95
C HIS A 482 27.50 -3.06 26.85
N ILE A 483 27.86 -1.82 27.19
CA ILE A 483 28.74 -1.53 28.33
C ILE A 483 27.90 -0.82 29.41
N PRO A 484 27.86 -1.34 30.65
CA PRO A 484 27.09 -0.70 31.72
C PRO A 484 27.54 0.75 31.97
N LYS A 485 26.57 1.67 32.03
CA LYS A 485 26.78 3.04 32.50
C LYS A 485 26.50 3.08 34.00
N SER A 486 27.41 3.66 34.77
CA SER A 486 27.16 3.82 36.21
C SER A 486 26.22 5.00 36.48
N THR A 487 25.30 4.81 37.43
CA THR A 487 24.41 5.84 37.98
C THR A 487 24.77 6.24 39.42
N ASP A 488 25.79 5.61 40.02
CA ASP A 488 26.25 5.85 41.40
C ASP A 488 27.79 5.90 41.45
N GLU A 489 28.36 6.90 42.13
CA GLU A 489 29.82 7.11 42.23
C GLU A 489 30.58 5.92 42.88
N LYS A 490 29.90 5.08 43.66
CA LYS A 490 30.46 3.86 44.24
C LYS A 490 30.70 2.76 43.21
N ILE A 491 30.00 2.78 42.09
CA ILE A 491 30.06 1.75 41.04
C ILE A 491 30.98 2.26 39.93
N LYS A 492 32.13 1.61 39.75
CA LYS A 492 33.11 1.97 38.71
C LYS A 492 33.15 0.91 37.64
N VAL A 493 32.81 1.27 36.41
CA VAL A 493 32.88 0.39 35.24
C VAL A 493 34.16 0.69 34.46
N LYS A 494 34.95 -0.33 34.17
CA LYS A 494 36.19 -0.25 33.39
C LYS A 494 36.16 -1.25 32.25
N ILE A 495 36.35 -0.78 31.02
CA ILE A 495 36.54 -1.64 29.85
C ILE A 495 37.99 -2.14 29.84
N ASN A 496 38.18 -3.44 29.64
CA ASN A 496 39.47 -4.12 29.52
C ASN A 496 39.80 -4.51 28.07
N SER A 497 38.78 -4.77 27.26
CA SER A 497 38.89 -5.08 25.83
C SER A 497 37.55 -4.78 25.14
N PRO A 498 37.52 -4.23 23.92
CA PRO A 498 38.66 -3.66 23.18
C PRO A 498 39.24 -2.41 23.87
N GLU A 499 40.41 -1.95 23.40
CA GLU A 499 40.95 -0.64 23.77
C GLU A 499 40.11 0.47 23.10
N ILE A 500 39.42 1.27 23.91
CA ILE A 500 38.58 2.37 23.41
C ILE A 500 39.47 3.51 22.91
N LYS A 501 39.30 3.88 21.64
CA LYS A 501 39.99 5.00 21.02
C LYS A 501 39.01 6.16 20.93
N ASN A 502 39.19 7.19 21.76
CA ASN A 502 38.40 8.43 21.73
C ASN A 502 38.73 9.29 20.51
N LEU A 503 38.51 8.75 19.30
CA LEU A 503 38.62 9.43 18.03
C LEU A 503 37.23 9.89 17.63
N ILE A 504 36.99 11.20 17.69
CA ILE A 504 35.83 11.82 17.05
C ILE A 504 35.96 11.54 15.54
N PRO A 505 34.98 10.90 14.88
CA PRO A 505 35.09 10.55 13.47
C PRO A 505 34.91 11.78 12.58
N ASN A 506 36.01 12.46 12.28
CA ASN A 506 36.04 13.46 11.22
C ASN A 506 35.65 12.80 9.88
N ASN A 507 34.55 13.27 9.29
CA ASN A 507 34.04 12.91 7.96
C ASN A 507 33.62 11.44 7.73
N GLY A 508 33.09 10.77 8.75
CA GLY A 508 32.28 9.54 8.57
C GLY A 508 32.98 8.31 7.98
N GLN A 509 34.32 8.33 7.89
CA GLN A 509 35.11 7.15 7.51
C GLN A 509 35.54 6.38 8.76
N GLU A 510 34.80 5.33 9.11
CA GLU A 510 35.19 4.39 10.15
C GLU A 510 36.50 3.68 9.76
N LYS A 511 37.49 3.72 10.65
CA LYS A 511 38.78 3.07 10.44
C LYS A 511 38.78 1.70 11.10
N SER A 512 39.13 0.66 10.36
CA SER A 512 39.23 -0.70 10.90
C SER A 512 39.99 -0.75 12.24
N GLY A 513 39.37 -1.36 13.27
CA GLY A 513 39.91 -1.40 14.61
C GLY A 513 39.64 -0.14 15.45
N SER A 514 38.63 0.66 15.09
CA SER A 514 37.99 1.63 15.99
C SER A 514 37.03 0.92 16.94
N ALA A 515 37.19 1.21 18.23
CA ALA A 515 36.23 0.88 19.27
C ALA A 515 35.89 2.18 19.98
N ILE A 516 34.62 2.56 19.96
CA ILE A 516 34.10 3.81 20.52
C ILE A 516 32.91 3.52 21.44
N LEU A 517 32.59 4.46 22.32
CA LEU A 517 31.34 4.46 23.08
C LEU A 517 30.42 5.53 22.49
N ASN A 518 29.17 5.17 22.20
CA ASN A 518 28.14 6.13 21.81
C ASN A 518 27.51 6.84 23.02
N ASP A 519 26.60 7.78 22.79
CA ASP A 519 25.98 8.62 23.83
C ASP A 519 25.23 7.79 24.91
N SER A 520 24.69 6.63 24.49
CA SER A 520 24.04 5.64 25.36
C SER A 520 25.04 4.73 26.10
N ASN A 521 26.34 4.99 25.99
CA ASN A 521 27.44 4.21 26.58
C ASN A 521 27.52 2.76 26.04
N ASN A 522 26.96 2.47 24.85
CA ASN A 522 27.17 1.18 24.20
C ASN A 522 28.47 1.20 23.39
N LEU A 523 29.13 0.05 23.28
CA LEU A 523 30.33 -0.16 22.47
C LEU A 523 29.94 -0.35 21.01
N GLU A 524 30.56 0.45 20.14
CA GLU A 524 30.56 0.25 18.70
C GLU A 524 31.99 -0.14 18.28
N TRP A 525 32.17 -1.40 17.85
CA TRP A 525 33.48 -1.95 17.49
C TRP A 525 33.55 -2.35 16.02
N THR A 526 34.13 -1.47 15.20
CA THR A 526 34.37 -1.67 13.77
C THR A 526 35.60 -2.56 13.55
N VAL A 527 35.43 -3.70 12.87
CA VAL A 527 36.50 -4.64 12.54
C VAL A 527 36.48 -5.01 11.06
N LEU A 528 37.67 -5.05 10.44
CA LEU A 528 37.81 -5.68 9.13
C LEU A 528 37.92 -7.20 9.34
N VAL A 529 37.10 -7.95 8.61
CA VAL A 529 37.12 -9.42 8.54
C VAL A 529 37.39 -9.80 7.09
N GLY A 530 38.58 -10.35 6.83
CA GLY A 530 39.05 -10.70 5.50
C GLY A 530 38.17 -11.69 4.76
N SER A 531 38.38 -11.79 3.44
CA SER A 531 37.77 -12.82 2.59
C SER A 531 38.04 -14.21 3.18
N LYS A 532 36.98 -14.98 3.44
CA LYS A 532 37.03 -16.34 4.01
C LYS A 532 37.68 -16.42 5.40
N GLU A 533 37.81 -15.31 6.13
CA GLU A 533 38.39 -15.23 7.48
C GLU A 533 37.35 -15.59 8.56
N GLU A 534 37.82 -16.16 9.68
CA GLU A 534 37.09 -16.25 10.94
C GLU A 534 37.89 -15.57 12.06
N LYS A 535 37.22 -14.74 12.86
CA LYS A 535 37.84 -13.82 13.82
C LYS A 535 37.07 -13.83 15.14
N GLU A 536 37.76 -14.13 16.25
CA GLU A 536 37.16 -14.02 17.59
C GLU A 536 37.39 -12.61 18.16
N LEU A 537 36.30 -11.95 18.53
CA LEU A 537 36.26 -10.69 19.24
C LEU A 537 35.99 -10.96 20.72
N CYS A 538 36.68 -10.23 21.59
CA CYS A 538 36.52 -10.34 23.05
C CYS A 538 36.17 -8.97 23.63
N VAL A 539 34.92 -8.83 24.08
CA VAL A 539 34.45 -7.67 24.83
C VAL A 539 34.54 -8.02 26.30
N LYS A 540 35.35 -7.28 27.06
CA LYS A 540 35.62 -7.55 28.46
C LYS A 540 35.56 -6.26 29.26
N TRP A 541 34.78 -6.27 30.34
CA TRP A 541 34.70 -5.16 31.28
C TRP A 541 34.60 -5.66 32.72
N ALA A 542 34.95 -4.79 33.65
CA ALA A 542 34.95 -5.03 35.08
C ALA A 542 34.16 -3.93 35.80
N THR A 543 33.29 -4.33 36.72
CA THR A 543 32.54 -3.43 37.60
C THR A 543 33.06 -3.58 39.03
N GLU A 544 33.66 -2.54 39.58
CA GLU A 544 34.06 -2.46 40.99
C GLU A 544 32.93 -1.80 41.82
N TYR A 545 32.58 -2.40 42.96
CA TYR A 545 31.54 -1.93 43.88
C TYR A 545 31.79 -2.43 45.32
N PRO A 546 31.17 -1.83 46.36
CA PRO A 546 31.33 -2.28 47.75
C PRO A 546 30.78 -3.70 47.98
N THR A 547 31.49 -4.57 48.72
CA THR A 547 31.04 -5.95 48.99
C THR A 547 29.72 -6.06 49.78
N THR A 548 29.23 -4.95 50.34
CA THR A 548 27.97 -4.87 51.11
C THR A 548 26.74 -4.66 50.22
N GLU A 549 26.93 -4.38 48.93
CA GLU A 549 25.88 -4.02 47.98
C GLU A 549 25.89 -4.99 46.79
N THR A 550 24.73 -5.18 46.14
CA THR A 550 24.59 -6.04 44.96
C THR A 550 24.25 -5.16 43.75
N VAL A 551 24.99 -5.32 42.66
CA VAL A 551 24.74 -4.59 41.41
C VAL A 551 23.80 -5.38 40.51
N GLU A 552 22.65 -4.79 40.18
CA GLU A 552 21.76 -5.24 39.11
C GLU A 552 22.04 -4.47 37.82
N TYR A 553 21.87 -5.12 36.68
CA TYR A 553 21.96 -4.50 35.36
C TYR A 553 20.56 -4.52 34.73
N LYS A 554 20.05 -3.36 34.34
CA LYS A 554 18.76 -3.19 33.67
C LYS A 554 18.98 -2.45 32.36
N GLU A 555 18.16 -2.79 31.38
CA GLU A 555 18.04 -2.07 30.11
C GLU A 555 16.94 -1.01 30.32
N ASP A 556 17.21 0.23 29.90
CA ASP A 556 16.33 1.40 30.09
C ASP A 556 15.13 1.40 29.11
#